data_AF-A0A3N4LSS6-F1
#
_entry.id   AF-A0A3N4LSS6-F1
#
_cell.length_a   1.000
_cell.length_b   1.000
_cell.length_c   1.000
_cell.angle_alpha   90.00
_cell.angle_beta   90.00
_cell.angle_gamma   90.00
#
_symmetry.space_group_name_H-M   'P 1'
#
loop_
_entity.id
_entity.type
_entity.pdbx_description
1 polymer ?
#
loop_
_entity_poly.entity_id
_entity_poly.type
_entity_poly.pdbx_seq_one_letter_code
_entity_poly.pdbx_strand_id
1 'polypeptide(L)'
;MLPTPAQLYQSIFKARKPWPPDFSKLTPKHKFSLERRFRRRMKLKFARPRLHQAVKIGQWSTAAFVLVYGIFYMPSTTDTNIFTPVRTWAKEFQQSIWSTSPAKKTETRYQKEV
;
A
#
# COMPACT_ATOMS: atom_id res chain seq x y z
N MET A 1 13.34 35.22 -31.20
CA MET A 1 13.24 34.50 -29.91
C MET A 1 14.53 33.70 -29.74
N LEU A 2 15.28 33.92 -28.66
CA LEU A 2 16.54 33.20 -28.44
C LEU A 2 16.25 31.73 -28.05
N PRO A 3 17.06 30.76 -28.49
CA PRO A 3 16.86 29.35 -28.14
C PRO A 3 17.07 29.14 -26.64
N THR A 4 16.23 28.32 -26.02
CA THR A 4 16.38 27.96 -24.61
C THR A 4 17.63 27.09 -24.39
N PRO A 5 18.24 27.10 -23.19
CA PRO A 5 19.43 26.29 -22.92
C PRO A 5 19.23 24.78 -23.17
N ALA A 6 18.00 24.28 -23.01
CA ALA A 6 17.64 22.91 -23.36
C ALA A 6 17.74 22.62 -24.87
N GLN A 7 17.34 23.58 -25.72
CA GLN A 7 17.45 23.47 -27.18
C GLN A 7 18.92 23.49 -27.64
N LEU A 8 19.74 24.36 -27.02
CA LEU A 8 21.19 24.40 -27.27
C LEU A 8 21.84 23.06 -26.90
N TYR A 9 21.51 22.49 -25.75
CA TYR A 9 22.05 21.20 -25.31
C TYR A 9 21.66 20.04 -26.26
N GLN A 10 20.43 20.03 -26.76
CA GLN A 10 19.96 19.04 -27.74
C GLN A 10 20.69 19.16 -29.10
N SER A 11 21.04 20.38 -29.51
CA SER A 11 21.78 20.62 -30.76
C SER A 11 23.24 20.15 -30.69
N ILE A 12 23.88 20.31 -29.53
CA ILE A 12 25.29 19.94 -29.30
C ILE A 12 25.42 18.41 -29.16
N PHE A 13 24.53 17.78 -28.39
CA PHE A 13 24.59 16.35 -28.10
C PHE A 13 23.54 15.56 -28.89
N LYS A 14 23.54 15.72 -30.23
CA LYS A 14 22.63 14.97 -31.09
C LYS A 14 23.07 13.51 -31.21
N ALA A 15 22.17 12.59 -30.88
CA ALA A 15 22.42 11.17 -31.07
C ALA A 15 22.68 10.85 -32.56
N ARG A 16 23.77 10.14 -32.87
CA ARG A 16 24.11 9.72 -34.24
C ARG A 16 23.03 8.87 -34.90
N LYS A 17 22.26 8.12 -34.10
CA LYS A 17 21.08 7.37 -34.52
C LYS A 17 19.88 7.93 -33.73
N PRO A 18 18.89 8.55 -34.37
CA PRO A 18 17.70 8.98 -33.67
C PRO A 18 16.94 7.76 -33.16
N TRP A 19 16.58 7.81 -31.88
CA TRP A 19 15.63 6.88 -31.27
C TRP A 19 14.30 7.62 -31.15
N PRO A 20 13.13 7.00 -31.34
CA PRO A 20 12.87 5.61 -31.73
C PRO A 20 13.14 5.35 -33.22
N PRO A 21 13.49 4.11 -33.60
CA PRO A 21 13.58 3.73 -35.00
C PRO A 21 12.19 3.76 -35.63
N ASP A 22 12.09 4.25 -36.87
CA ASP A 22 10.83 4.26 -37.63
C ASP A 22 10.38 2.83 -37.95
N PHE A 23 9.52 2.24 -37.10
CA PHE A 23 9.06 0.85 -37.23
C PHE A 23 8.39 0.53 -38.57
N SER A 24 7.91 1.50 -39.34
CA SER A 24 7.37 1.28 -40.68
C SER A 24 8.43 0.84 -41.70
N LYS A 25 9.68 1.28 -41.55
CA LYS A 25 10.78 1.08 -42.52
C LYS A 25 11.65 -0.15 -42.23
N LEU A 26 11.49 -0.80 -41.08
CA LEU A 26 12.33 -1.96 -40.72
C LEU A 26 11.81 -3.27 -41.29
N THR A 27 12.73 -4.16 -41.66
CA THR A 27 12.42 -5.56 -42.02
C THR A 27 11.72 -6.28 -40.85
N PRO A 28 10.73 -7.17 -41.11
CA PRO A 28 10.02 -7.92 -40.06
C PRO A 28 10.95 -8.68 -39.09
N LYS A 29 12.04 -9.27 -39.62
CA LYS A 29 13.07 -9.95 -38.82
C LYS A 29 13.71 -9.02 -37.76
N HIS A 30 13.96 -7.76 -38.12
CA HIS A 30 14.54 -6.79 -37.20
C HIS A 30 13.53 -6.32 -36.15
N LYS A 31 12.27 -6.10 -36.55
CA LYS A 31 11.17 -5.77 -35.61
C LYS A 31 11.05 -6.83 -34.51
N PHE A 32 11.04 -8.10 -34.90
CA PHE A 32 10.95 -9.23 -33.95
C PHE A 32 12.13 -9.28 -32.97
N SER A 33 13.36 -9.00 -33.44
CA SER A 33 14.53 -8.93 -32.55
C SER A 33 14.44 -7.81 -31.52
N LEU A 34 13.98 -6.62 -31.94
CA LEU A 34 13.74 -5.48 -31.06
C LEU A 34 12.64 -5.79 -30.03
N GLU A 35 11.54 -6.38 -30.48
CA GLU A 35 10.44 -6.79 -29.62
C GLU A 35 10.90 -7.81 -28.57
N ARG A 36 11.67 -8.83 -28.99
CA ARG A 36 12.25 -9.82 -28.07
C ARG A 36 13.16 -9.16 -27.04
N ARG A 37 14.02 -8.22 -27.43
CA ARG A 37 14.90 -7.48 -26.52
C ARG A 37 14.10 -6.60 -25.56
N PHE A 38 13.04 -5.97 -26.04
CA PHE A 38 12.11 -5.19 -25.22
C PHE A 38 11.43 -6.07 -24.17
N ARG A 39 10.80 -7.18 -24.57
CA ARG A 39 10.13 -8.12 -23.65
C ARG A 39 11.09 -8.63 -22.56
N ARG A 40 12.33 -8.97 -22.92
CA ARG A 40 13.39 -9.38 -21.96
C ARG A 40 13.73 -8.28 -20.97
N ARG A 41 13.96 -7.05 -21.44
CA ARG A 41 14.27 -5.89 -20.58
C ARG A 41 13.10 -5.52 -19.68
N MET A 42 11.87 -5.62 -20.19
CA MET A 42 10.67 -5.42 -19.39
C MET A 42 10.57 -6.47 -18.30
N LYS A 43 10.80 -7.76 -18.60
CA LYS A 43 10.83 -8.81 -17.56
C LYS A 43 11.82 -8.49 -16.44
N LEU A 44 13.01 -7.99 -16.76
CA LEU A 44 14.01 -7.57 -15.76
C LEU A 44 13.57 -6.31 -14.99
N LYS A 45 13.04 -5.29 -15.67
CA LYS A 45 12.54 -4.05 -15.05
C LYS A 45 11.28 -4.28 -14.21
N PHE A 46 10.50 -5.31 -14.50
CA PHE A 46 9.28 -5.70 -13.78
C PHE A 46 9.50 -6.86 -12.81
N ALA A 47 10.65 -7.53 -12.82
CA ALA A 47 11.09 -8.43 -11.75
C ALA A 47 11.47 -7.69 -10.45
N ARG A 48 10.84 -6.53 -10.22
CA ARG A 48 11.14 -5.56 -9.15
C ARG A 48 11.05 -6.19 -7.76
N PRO A 49 11.84 -5.66 -6.81
CA PRO A 49 12.28 -6.34 -5.60
C PRO A 49 11.10 -6.75 -4.70
N ARG A 50 10.79 -8.05 -4.71
CA ARG A 50 9.79 -8.67 -3.83
C ARG A 50 10.08 -8.40 -2.35
N LEU A 51 11.35 -8.37 -1.98
CA LEU A 51 11.78 -8.11 -0.60
C LEU A 51 11.39 -6.71 -0.13
N HIS A 52 11.50 -5.69 -0.99
CA HIS A 52 11.12 -4.32 -0.60
C HIS A 52 9.61 -4.17 -0.39
N GLN A 53 8.79 -4.89 -1.16
CA GLN A 53 7.34 -4.92 -0.94
C GLN A 53 7.01 -5.66 0.36
N ALA A 54 7.67 -6.78 0.62
CA ALA A 54 7.50 -7.54 1.86
C ALA A 54 7.90 -6.73 3.09
N VAL A 55 9.04 -6.03 3.05
CA VAL A 55 9.49 -5.16 4.15
C VAL A 55 8.53 -4.00 4.36
N LYS A 56 7.99 -3.39 3.29
CA LYS A 56 6.95 -2.35 3.44
C LYS A 56 5.71 -2.87 4.15
N ILE A 57 5.20 -4.04 3.76
CA ILE A 57 4.07 -4.67 4.44
C ILE A 57 4.44 -4.96 5.90
N GLY A 58 5.65 -5.46 6.15
CA GLY A 58 6.18 -5.69 7.50
C GLY A 58 6.20 -4.41 8.34
N GLN A 59 6.72 -3.30 7.80
CA GLN A 59 6.77 -2.00 8.47
C GLN A 59 5.38 -1.51 8.87
N TRP A 60 4.42 -1.54 7.93
CA TRP A 60 3.04 -1.15 8.21
C TRP A 60 2.34 -2.10 9.18
N SER A 61 2.61 -3.40 9.08
CA SER A 61 2.11 -4.41 10.01
C SER A 61 2.61 -4.18 11.42
N THR A 62 3.92 -3.93 11.61
CA THR A 62 4.51 -3.62 12.90
C THR A 62 3.94 -2.32 13.48
N ALA A 63 3.80 -1.27 12.66
CA ALA A 63 3.18 -0.02 13.09
C ALA A 63 1.73 -0.22 13.57
N ALA A 64 0.92 -0.95 12.79
CA ALA A 64 -0.46 -1.28 13.15
C ALA A 64 -0.52 -2.13 14.44
N PHE A 65 0.38 -3.10 14.60
CA PHE A 65 0.46 -3.93 15.79
C PHE A 65 0.73 -3.11 17.06
N VAL A 66 1.68 -2.16 17.01
CA VAL A 66 1.98 -1.27 18.14
C VAL A 66 0.76 -0.39 18.49
N LEU A 67 0.06 0.14 17.49
CA LEU A 67 -1.16 0.93 17.72
C LEU A 67 -2.26 0.11 18.38
N VAL A 68 -2.52 -1.11 17.90
CA VAL A 68 -3.52 -2.02 18.50
C VAL A 68 -3.14 -2.34 19.94
N TYR A 69 -1.87 -2.67 20.20
CA TYR A 69 -1.39 -2.93 21.56
C TYR A 69 -1.60 -1.73 22.49
N GLY A 70 -1.23 -0.52 22.04
CA GLY A 70 -1.42 0.71 22.81
C GLY A 70 -2.89 0.98 23.14
N ILE A 71 -3.79 0.76 22.17
CA ILE A 71 -5.22 0.97 22.37
C ILE A 71 -5.82 -0.09 23.30
N PHE A 72 -5.45 -1.37 23.20
CA PHE A 72 -6.13 -2.46 23.91
C PHE A 72 -5.48 -2.90 25.22
N TYR A 73 -4.17 -3.03 25.24
CA TYR A 73 -3.44 -3.73 26.31
C TYR A 73 -2.62 -2.79 27.20
N MET A 74 -2.45 -1.53 26.81
CA MET A 74 -1.77 -0.56 27.68
C MET A 74 -2.59 -0.36 28.96
N PRO A 75 -1.98 -0.61 30.14
CA PRO A 75 -2.66 -0.46 31.42
C PRO A 75 -2.98 1.02 31.62
N SER A 76 -4.26 1.32 31.63
CA SER A 76 -4.73 2.64 31.98
C SER A 76 -4.97 2.72 33.47
N THR A 77 -4.42 3.74 34.11
CA THR A 77 -4.52 3.96 35.56
C THR A 77 -5.89 4.46 36.02
N THR A 78 -6.81 4.79 35.11
CA THR A 78 -8.13 5.36 35.41
C THR A 78 -9.24 4.55 34.74
N ASP A 79 -10.40 4.43 35.38
CA ASP A 79 -11.54 3.62 34.88
C ASP A 79 -12.21 4.21 33.61
N THR A 80 -11.96 5.48 33.27
CA THR A 80 -12.60 6.23 32.17
C THR A 80 -11.60 6.73 31.12
N ASN A 81 -11.04 5.82 30.32
CA ASN A 81 -10.11 6.21 29.25
C ASN A 81 -10.83 6.57 27.95
N ILE A 82 -10.22 7.47 27.17
CA ILE A 82 -10.68 7.89 25.84
C ILE A 82 -10.86 6.70 24.88
N PHE A 83 -10.15 5.58 25.11
CA PHE A 83 -10.21 4.37 24.29
C PHE A 83 -11.26 3.33 24.73
N THR A 84 -12.00 3.58 25.82
CA THR A 84 -13.10 2.71 26.28
C THR A 84 -14.21 2.49 25.23
N PRO A 85 -14.69 3.49 24.46
CA PRO A 85 -15.69 3.25 23.40
C PRO A 85 -15.16 2.35 22.28
N VAL A 86 -13.88 2.50 21.92
CA VAL A 86 -13.25 1.67 20.87
C VAL A 86 -13.13 0.22 21.33
N ARG A 87 -12.71 -0.01 22.58
CA ARG A 87 -12.58 -1.37 23.17
C ARG A 87 -13.94 -2.07 23.30
N THR A 88 -14.99 -1.34 23.69
CA THR A 88 -16.35 -1.91 23.84
C THR A 88 -16.97 -2.23 22.48
N TRP A 89 -16.88 -1.31 21.50
CA TRP A 89 -17.29 -1.57 20.12
C TRP A 89 -16.61 -2.81 19.53
N ALA A 90 -15.29 -2.94 19.69
CA ALA A 90 -14.55 -4.07 19.15
C ALA A 90 -14.91 -5.40 19.84
N LYS A 91 -15.21 -5.40 21.15
CA LYS A 91 -15.76 -6.57 21.84
C LYS A 91 -17.13 -6.95 21.30
N GLU A 92 -18.00 -5.97 21.05
CA GLU A 92 -19.32 -6.19 20.47
C GLU A 92 -19.23 -6.72 19.04
N PHE A 93 -18.32 -6.17 18.24
CA PHE A 93 -18.02 -6.68 16.91
C PHE A 93 -17.52 -8.13 16.96
N GLN A 94 -16.53 -8.43 17.82
CA GLN A 94 -16.01 -9.78 17.97
C GLN A 94 -17.10 -10.77 18.43
N GLN A 95 -17.98 -10.35 19.34
CA GLN A 95 -19.15 -11.14 19.74
C GLN A 95 -20.15 -11.32 18.59
N SER A 96 -20.40 -10.30 17.77
CA SER A 96 -21.32 -10.39 16.63
C SER A 96 -20.84 -11.39 15.56
N ILE A 97 -19.52 -11.54 15.39
CA ILE A 97 -18.92 -12.45 14.42
C ILE A 97 -18.80 -13.87 14.98
N TRP A 98 -18.56 -14.02 16.28
CA TRP A 98 -18.20 -15.31 16.89
C TRP A 98 -19.26 -15.89 17.86
N SER A 99 -20.44 -15.28 18.01
CA SER A 99 -21.53 -15.84 18.81
C SER A 99 -22.90 -15.71 18.13
N THR A 100 -23.75 -16.75 18.20
CA THR A 100 -25.20 -16.60 18.05
C THR A 100 -25.70 -15.88 19.28
N SER A 101 -26.09 -14.61 19.15
CA SER A 101 -26.57 -13.74 20.23
C SER A 101 -27.67 -14.39 21.09
N PRO A 102 -27.49 -14.49 22.42
CA PRO A 102 -28.58 -14.25 23.35
C PRO A 102 -28.49 -12.79 23.82
N ALA A 103 -29.59 -12.07 23.68
CA ALA A 103 -29.78 -10.69 24.07
C ALA A 103 -29.11 -10.33 25.43
N LYS A 104 -28.47 -9.15 25.49
CA LYS A 104 -27.89 -8.63 26.73
C LYS A 104 -29.01 -8.35 27.75
N LYS A 105 -28.91 -8.96 28.93
CA LYS A 105 -29.61 -8.57 30.17
C LYS A 105 -29.20 -7.13 30.53
N THR A 106 -30.06 -6.15 30.29
CA THR A 106 -29.80 -4.75 30.71
C THR A 106 -30.80 -4.25 31.77
N GLU A 107 -31.69 -5.11 32.29
CA GLU A 107 -32.80 -4.67 33.16
C GLU A 107 -32.60 -4.86 34.68
N THR A 108 -31.54 -5.53 35.16
CA THR A 108 -31.44 -5.89 36.59
C THR A 108 -30.71 -4.89 37.50
N ARG A 109 -30.18 -3.77 36.99
CA ARG A 109 -29.45 -2.78 37.81
C ARG A 109 -30.30 -1.61 38.32
N TYR A 110 -31.44 -1.31 37.68
CA TYR A 110 -32.40 -0.30 38.15
C TYR A 110 -33.42 -0.85 39.16
N GLN A 111 -33.50 -2.17 39.34
CA GLN A 111 -34.42 -2.85 40.27
C GLN A 111 -33.83 -3.10 41.67
N LYS A 112 -32.58 -2.69 41.93
CA LYS A 112 -31.90 -2.89 43.25
C LYS A 112 -31.77 -1.62 44.09
N GLU A 113 -32.27 -0.48 43.59
CA GLU A 113 -32.24 0.81 44.31
C GLU A 113 -33.65 1.37 44.57
N VAL A 114 -34.65 0.49 44.69
CA VAL A 114 -35.99 0.82 45.21
C VAL A 114 -36.25 -0.01 46.45
#